data_AF-A0A443IAZ8-F1
#
_entry.id   AF-A0A443IAZ8-F1
#
_cell.length_a   1.000
_cell.length_b   1.000
_cell.length_c   1.000
_cell.angle_alpha   90.00
_cell.angle_beta   90.00
_cell.angle_gamma   90.00
#
_symmetry.space_group_name_H-M   'P 1'
#
loop_
_entity.id
_entity.type
_entity.pdbx_description
1 polymer ?
#
loop_
_entity_poly.entity_id
_entity_poly.type
_entity_poly.pdbx_seq_one_letter_code
_entity_poly.pdbx_strand_id
1 'polypeptide(L)'
;MAAIRQLPSGKWNVQIRIAGRRPVSSTHLTREKAQAWAKSHEQNHPNQNLDSPQRGRPKINTIAKLAPDYLKEVMTISGKQRGGYEAIMYKLNTLSRYFDNVPIDGITSEAVAGYRSERMGSVAGSTVRLEMQLLSRLLRWAKAEKGIKCEDVVQPVKLPPPGKPREKIIEPLEYKMLLDVISPRIKPIVMLAYETAMRRGEILSVRPNMVNFRLRVIHLTETKNGESRDVPLSSMALSLLKELCDGKDGNQLLFPYVDYTVSQAFRRAAKRIKLSDVCFHSLRHTAITRYAEKGLNTIQLQCISGHKSIGMLARYSHLKASSVADLMG
;
A
#
# COMPACT_ATOMS: atom_id res chain seq x y z
N MET A 1 -0.65 38.65 40.32
CA MET A 1 -0.66 40.01 40.90
C MET A 1 0.12 40.95 39.99
N ALA A 2 -0.44 42.11 39.68
CA ALA A 2 0.24 43.17 38.91
C ALA A 2 1.12 44.03 39.82
N ALA A 3 2.41 44.16 39.50
CA ALA A 3 3.33 45.07 40.16
C ALA A 3 3.57 46.30 39.27
N ILE A 4 3.34 47.50 39.80
CA ILE A 4 3.50 48.77 39.08
C ILE A 4 4.64 49.55 39.71
N ARG A 5 5.63 49.96 38.91
CA ARG A 5 6.79 50.74 39.38
C ARG A 5 7.14 51.88 38.41
N GLN A 6 7.68 52.97 38.92
CA GLN A 6 8.19 54.07 38.12
C GLN A 6 9.67 53.82 37.75
N LEU A 7 10.03 54.07 36.49
CA LEU A 7 11.39 53.96 35.98
C LEU A 7 12.15 55.29 36.15
N PRO A 8 13.49 55.29 36.16
CA PRO A 8 14.31 56.51 36.19
C PRO A 8 14.00 57.50 35.06
N SER A 9 13.41 57.02 33.95
CA SER A 9 12.95 57.82 32.81
C SER A 9 11.60 58.52 33.01
N GLY A 10 11.01 58.45 34.21
CA GLY A 10 9.70 59.01 34.54
C GLY A 10 8.50 58.19 34.07
N LYS A 11 8.71 57.16 33.24
CA LYS A 11 7.67 56.24 32.72
C LYS A 11 7.27 55.18 33.75
N TRP A 12 6.07 54.66 33.64
CA TRP A 12 5.48 53.66 34.55
C TRP A 12 5.49 52.27 33.92
N ASN A 13 6.17 51.31 34.54
CA ASN A 13 6.22 49.92 34.11
C ASN A 13 5.27 49.06 34.94
N VAL A 14 4.49 48.22 34.26
CA VAL A 14 3.61 47.22 34.87
C VAL A 14 4.14 45.84 34.52
N GLN A 15 4.30 44.99 35.53
CA GLN A 15 4.65 43.59 35.36
C GLN A 15 3.59 42.71 35.99
N ILE A 16 2.99 41.81 35.19
CA ILE A 16 1.99 40.85 35.66
C ILE A 16 2.66 39.48 35.71
N ARG A 17 2.68 38.89 36.91
CA ARG A 17 3.14 37.51 37.13
C ARG A 17 1.93 36.64 37.47
N ILE A 18 1.70 35.64 36.62
CA ILE A 18 0.69 34.58 36.81
C ILE A 18 1.46 33.26 36.84
N ALA A 19 1.19 32.42 37.84
CA ALA A 19 1.84 31.13 37.99
C ALA A 19 1.66 30.27 36.71
N GLY A 20 2.75 29.72 36.19
CA GLY A 20 2.72 28.86 34.98
C GLY A 20 2.70 29.59 33.63
N ARG A 21 2.77 30.93 33.57
CA ARG A 21 2.89 31.70 32.31
C ARG A 21 4.15 32.56 32.30
N ARG A 22 4.64 32.91 31.10
CA ARG A 22 5.73 33.88 30.96
C ARG A 22 5.26 35.25 31.48
N PRO A 23 6.07 35.95 32.28
CA PRO A 23 5.71 37.27 32.81
C PRO A 23 5.49 38.24 31.65
N VAL A 24 4.39 38.98 31.70
CA VAL A 24 4.08 40.02 30.70
C VAL A 24 4.38 41.37 31.35
N SER A 25 5.02 42.26 30.61
CA SER A 25 5.31 43.62 31.07
C SER A 25 5.04 44.65 29.99
N SER A 26 4.53 45.81 30.38
CA SER A 26 4.29 46.95 29.51
C SER A 26 4.71 48.26 30.20
N THR A 27 5.15 49.24 29.43
CA THR A 27 5.60 50.55 29.94
C THR A 27 4.75 51.67 29.36
N HIS A 28 4.19 52.51 30.23
CA HIS A 28 3.26 53.58 29.90
C HIS A 28 3.77 54.93 30.41
N LEU A 29 3.28 56.02 29.82
CA LEU A 29 3.68 57.38 30.17
C LEU A 29 3.10 57.85 31.52
N THR A 30 1.90 57.38 31.89
CA THR A 30 1.20 57.78 33.12
C THR A 30 0.81 56.57 33.96
N ARG A 31 0.73 56.77 35.29
CA ARG A 31 0.32 55.73 36.25
C ARG A 31 -1.09 55.22 35.98
N GLU A 32 -2.01 56.10 35.59
CA GLU A 32 -3.39 55.74 35.25
C GLU A 32 -3.48 54.82 34.04
N LYS A 33 -2.70 55.09 32.97
CA LYS A 33 -2.64 54.21 31.80
C LYS A 33 -2.05 52.83 32.14
N ALA A 34 -1.04 52.80 33.00
CA ALA A 34 -0.49 51.57 33.54
C ALA A 34 -1.54 50.76 34.33
N GLN A 35 -2.32 51.40 35.20
CA GLN A 35 -3.39 50.75 35.97
C GLN A 35 -4.54 50.26 35.10
N ALA A 36 -4.97 51.06 34.11
CA ALA A 36 -6.02 50.67 33.17
C ALA A 36 -5.61 49.44 32.33
N TRP A 37 -4.36 49.41 31.88
CA TRP A 37 -3.81 48.25 31.17
C TRP A 37 -3.76 47.01 32.07
N ALA A 38 -3.35 47.14 33.33
CA ALA A 38 -3.35 46.04 34.30
C ALA A 38 -4.75 45.46 34.52
N LYS A 39 -5.76 46.32 34.75
CA LYS A 39 -7.16 45.90 34.94
C LYS A 39 -7.73 45.20 33.70
N SER A 40 -7.47 45.72 32.50
CA SER A 40 -7.91 45.10 31.25
C SER A 40 -7.28 43.72 31.04
N HIS A 41 -6.00 43.57 31.39
CA HIS A 41 -5.27 42.31 31.28
C HIS A 41 -5.73 41.26 32.31
N GLU A 42 -6.20 41.69 33.50
CA GLU A 42 -6.82 40.82 34.49
C GLU A 42 -8.25 40.42 34.10
N GLN A 43 -9.04 41.33 33.52
CA GLN A 43 -10.41 41.04 33.04
C GLN A 43 -10.45 40.08 31.84
N ASN A 44 -9.49 40.17 30.92
CA ASN A 44 -9.38 39.26 29.77
C ASN A 44 -8.85 37.86 30.15
N HIS A 45 -8.42 37.67 31.41
CA HIS A 45 -7.93 36.40 31.93
C HIS A 45 -8.51 36.11 33.32
N PRO A 46 -9.83 35.87 33.44
CA PRO A 46 -10.41 35.45 34.71
C PRO A 46 -9.74 34.14 35.15
N ASN A 47 -9.42 34.03 36.44
CA ASN A 47 -8.93 32.82 37.09
C ASN A 47 -9.80 31.61 36.70
N GLN A 48 -9.40 30.87 35.67
CA GLN A 48 -9.95 29.53 35.45
C GLN A 48 -9.37 28.65 36.54
N ASN A 49 -10.26 28.21 37.42
CA ASN A 49 -10.01 27.25 38.49
C ASN A 49 -9.07 26.14 38.02
N LEU A 50 -8.06 25.91 38.85
CA LEU A 50 -7.11 24.82 38.79
C LEU A 50 -7.86 23.50 39.07
N ASP A 51 -8.34 22.85 38.02
CA ASP A 51 -8.56 21.40 37.99
C ASP A 51 -8.64 20.94 36.54
N SER A 52 -7.48 20.82 35.89
CA SER A 52 -7.34 20.07 34.65
C SER A 52 -5.88 19.65 34.47
N PRO A 53 -5.59 18.37 34.15
CA PRO A 53 -4.23 17.85 34.10
C PRO A 53 -3.43 18.54 33.00
N GLN A 54 -2.14 18.78 33.29
CA GLN A 54 -1.12 19.32 32.39
C GLN A 54 -1.36 18.99 30.90
N ARG A 55 -1.79 19.97 30.10
CA ARG A 55 -1.71 19.88 28.64
C ARG A 55 -0.24 19.92 28.24
N GLY A 56 0.33 18.74 28.03
CA GLY A 56 1.60 18.57 27.33
C GLY A 56 1.58 19.27 25.98
N ARG A 57 2.76 19.65 25.46
CA ARG A 57 2.96 20.25 24.13
C ARG A 57 2.05 19.58 23.09
N PRO A 58 1.41 20.32 22.17
CA PRO A 58 0.56 19.72 21.15
C PRO A 58 1.37 18.67 20.40
N LYS A 59 0.89 17.42 20.45
CA LYS A 59 1.49 16.29 19.74
C LYS A 59 1.41 16.61 18.25
N ILE A 60 2.52 17.04 17.65
CA ILE A 60 2.59 17.23 16.19
C ILE A 60 2.34 15.87 15.55
N ASN A 61 1.29 15.78 14.73
CA ASN A 61 0.91 14.57 14.02
C ASN A 61 1.45 14.68 12.60
N THR A 62 2.66 14.18 12.38
CA THR A 62 3.30 14.13 11.05
C THR A 62 3.04 12.78 10.38
N ILE A 63 3.27 12.68 9.07
CA ILE A 63 3.22 11.40 8.34
C ILE A 63 4.17 10.38 8.98
N ALA A 64 5.40 10.80 9.30
CA ALA A 64 6.42 9.93 9.89
C ALA A 64 5.96 9.31 11.21
N LYS A 65 5.25 10.08 12.04
CA LYS A 65 4.74 9.64 13.32
C LYS A 65 3.54 8.70 13.19
N LEU A 66 2.68 8.94 12.20
CA LEU A 66 1.47 8.14 11.97
C LEU A 66 1.72 6.87 11.14
N ALA A 67 2.82 6.82 10.39
CA ALA A 67 3.13 5.69 9.51
C ALA A 67 3.21 4.33 10.25
N PRO A 68 3.86 4.20 11.44
CA PRO A 68 3.88 2.93 12.18
C PRO A 68 2.47 2.47 12.59
N ASP A 69 1.64 3.38 13.08
CA ASP A 69 0.26 3.09 13.50
C ASP A 69 -0.59 2.67 12.29
N TYR A 70 -0.47 3.39 11.17
CA TYR A 70 -1.15 3.03 9.93
C TYR A 70 -0.75 1.64 9.43
N LEU A 71 0.54 1.31 9.47
CA LEU A 71 1.04 0.00 9.06
C LEU A 71 0.54 -1.11 10.00
N LYS A 72 0.49 -0.86 11.30
CA LYS A 72 0.00 -1.81 12.29
C LYS A 72 -1.50 -2.04 12.16
N GLU A 73 -2.29 -0.99 11.99
CA GLU A 73 -3.76 -1.08 12.06
C GLU A 73 -4.40 -1.38 10.71
N VAL A 74 -3.89 -0.80 9.62
CA VAL A 74 -4.48 -0.94 8.29
C VAL A 74 -3.82 -2.05 7.48
N MET A 75 -2.52 -2.24 7.69
CA MET A 75 -1.70 -3.18 6.90
C MET A 75 -1.37 -4.48 7.62
N THR A 76 -1.96 -4.73 8.80
CA THR A 76 -1.84 -6.01 9.52
C THR A 76 -3.25 -6.51 9.86
N ILE A 77 -3.51 -7.80 9.65
CA ILE A 77 -4.78 -8.45 10.02
C ILE A 77 -4.42 -9.67 10.86
N SER A 78 -5.02 -9.80 12.05
CA SER A 78 -4.77 -10.93 12.96
C SER A 78 -3.27 -11.19 13.22
N GLY A 79 -2.49 -10.11 13.38
CA GLY A 79 -1.04 -10.16 13.60
C GLY A 79 -0.18 -10.47 12.36
N LYS A 80 -0.79 -10.67 11.18
CA LYS A 80 -0.06 -10.95 9.92
C LYS A 80 -0.08 -9.75 8.98
N GLN A 81 1.07 -9.43 8.41
CA GLN A 81 1.20 -8.37 7.42
C GLN A 81 0.38 -8.68 6.16
N ARG A 82 -0.40 -7.71 5.70
CA ARG A 82 -1.12 -7.79 4.42
C ARG A 82 -0.13 -7.71 3.26
N GLY A 83 -0.50 -8.35 2.15
CA GLY A 83 0.25 -8.23 0.91
C GLY A 83 0.40 -6.76 0.47
N GLY A 84 1.64 -6.31 0.29
CA GLY A 84 1.97 -4.92 -0.05
C GLY A 84 2.41 -4.06 1.13
N TYR A 85 2.54 -4.61 2.34
CA TYR A 85 3.06 -3.92 3.54
C TYR A 85 4.34 -3.14 3.24
N GLU A 86 5.39 -3.83 2.78
CA GLU A 86 6.70 -3.24 2.45
C GLU A 86 6.60 -2.11 1.41
N ALA A 87 5.75 -2.30 0.38
CA ALA A 87 5.56 -1.30 -0.66
C ALA A 87 4.86 -0.05 -0.12
N ILE A 88 3.92 -0.20 0.82
CA ILE A 88 3.27 0.92 1.49
C ILE A 88 4.23 1.60 2.47
N MET A 89 5.00 0.85 3.25
CA MET A 89 6.03 1.40 4.12
C MET A 89 7.03 2.26 3.35
N TYR A 90 7.53 1.77 2.21
CA TYR A 90 8.42 2.54 1.35
C TYR A 90 7.77 3.85 0.87
N LYS A 91 6.50 3.80 0.44
CA LYS A 91 5.77 4.99 0.00
C LYS A 91 5.50 5.98 1.14
N LEU A 92 5.16 5.50 2.34
CA LEU A 92 5.02 6.34 3.53
C LEU A 92 6.33 7.02 3.88
N ASN A 93 7.46 6.32 3.78
CA ASN A 93 8.79 6.91 3.98
C ASN A 93 9.10 7.99 2.93
N THR A 94 8.79 7.75 1.66
CA THR A 94 8.94 8.76 0.59
C THR A 94 8.09 10.00 0.87
N LEU A 95 6.82 9.83 1.23
CA LEU A 95 5.93 10.94 1.59
C LEU A 95 6.42 11.67 2.84
N SER A 96 6.89 10.94 3.85
CA SER A 96 7.40 11.50 5.10
C SER A 96 8.63 12.39 4.88
N ARG A 97 9.52 12.01 3.95
CA ARG A 97 10.70 12.80 3.60
C ARG A 97 10.34 14.11 2.92
N TYR A 98 9.31 14.11 2.08
CA TYR A 98 8.88 15.32 1.38
C TYR A 98 8.11 16.27 2.31
N PHE A 99 7.17 15.74 3.10
CA PHE A 99 6.40 16.50 4.08
C PHE A 99 7.07 16.50 5.46
N ASP A 100 8.40 16.60 5.49
CA ASP A 100 9.17 16.47 6.72
C ASP A 100 8.78 17.57 7.72
N ASN A 101 8.55 17.17 8.97
CA ASN A 101 8.07 18.04 10.05
C ASN A 101 6.78 18.83 9.75
N VAL A 102 6.08 18.55 8.65
CA VAL A 102 4.78 19.17 8.35
C VAL A 102 3.67 18.40 9.08
N PRO A 103 2.89 19.08 9.94
CA PRO A 103 1.69 18.49 10.54
C PRO A 103 0.69 18.07 9.46
N ILE A 104 -0.01 16.94 9.60
CA ILE A 104 -0.95 16.46 8.58
C ILE A 104 -2.14 17.40 8.34
N ASP A 105 -2.48 18.23 9.32
CA ASP A 105 -3.48 19.31 9.23
C ASP A 105 -2.95 20.57 8.53
N GLY A 106 -1.63 20.70 8.40
CA GLY A 106 -0.96 21.76 7.64
C GLY A 106 -0.62 21.39 6.20
N ILE A 107 -0.89 20.16 5.75
CA ILE A 107 -0.66 19.77 4.36
C ILE A 107 -1.74 20.40 3.48
N THR A 108 -1.34 21.21 2.49
CA THR A 108 -2.26 21.89 1.57
C THR A 108 -2.34 21.17 0.21
N SER A 109 -3.41 21.41 -0.54
CA SER A 109 -3.56 20.90 -1.92
C SER A 109 -2.44 21.40 -2.85
N GLU A 110 -1.94 22.61 -2.61
CA GLU A 110 -0.79 23.19 -3.32
C GLU A 110 0.49 22.39 -3.04
N ALA A 111 0.76 22.05 -1.77
CA ALA A 111 1.92 21.24 -1.41
C ALA A 111 1.86 19.83 -2.04
N VAL A 112 0.66 19.23 -2.15
CA VAL A 112 0.45 17.95 -2.85
C VAL A 112 0.64 18.10 -4.36
N ALA A 113 0.20 19.20 -4.96
CA ALA A 113 0.46 19.49 -6.38
C ALA A 113 1.96 19.70 -6.66
N GLY A 114 2.68 20.36 -5.75
CA GLY A 114 4.14 20.49 -5.76
C GLY A 114 4.82 19.12 -5.71
N TYR A 115 4.41 18.27 -4.77
CA TYR A 115 4.91 16.89 -4.65
C TYR A 115 4.76 16.12 -5.95
N ARG A 116 3.56 16.20 -6.57
CA ARG A 116 3.29 15.53 -7.85
C ARG A 116 4.26 16.00 -8.94
N SER A 117 4.43 17.31 -9.10
CA SER A 117 5.28 17.89 -10.15
C SER A 117 6.75 17.50 -9.96
N GLU A 118 7.28 17.58 -8.74
CA GLU A 118 8.65 17.19 -8.43
C GLU A 118 8.87 15.68 -8.65
N ARG A 119 7.97 14.85 -8.12
CA ARG A 119 8.10 13.39 -8.23
C ARG A 119 7.96 12.88 -9.65
N MET A 120 7.19 13.56 -10.50
CA MET A 120 7.08 13.23 -11.91
C MET A 120 8.41 13.39 -12.66
N GLY A 121 9.34 14.22 -12.18
CA GLY A 121 10.69 14.32 -12.74
C GLY A 121 11.60 13.13 -12.40
N SER A 122 11.25 12.35 -11.37
CA SER A 122 12.09 11.26 -10.86
C SER A 122 11.54 9.85 -11.12
N VAL A 123 10.21 9.69 -11.23
CA VAL A 123 9.57 8.39 -11.35
C VAL A 123 8.40 8.41 -12.32
N ALA A 124 8.01 7.23 -12.81
CA ALA A 124 6.83 7.08 -13.67
C ALA A 124 5.55 7.61 -13.00
N GLY A 125 4.66 8.23 -13.78
CA GLY A 125 3.42 8.85 -13.27
C GLY A 125 2.51 7.89 -12.50
N SER A 126 2.49 6.60 -12.85
CA SER A 126 1.76 5.58 -12.10
C SER A 126 2.28 5.40 -10.67
N THR A 127 3.57 5.60 -10.43
CA THR A 127 4.18 5.56 -9.08
C THR A 127 3.73 6.74 -8.25
N VAL A 128 3.79 7.95 -8.83
CA VAL A 128 3.32 9.19 -8.20
C VAL A 128 1.83 9.09 -7.85
N ARG A 129 1.01 8.59 -8.79
CA ARG A 129 -0.42 8.34 -8.56
C ARG A 129 -0.66 7.46 -7.34
N LEU A 130 0.06 6.34 -7.23
CA LEU A 130 -0.08 5.41 -6.10
C LEU A 130 0.37 6.02 -4.76
N GLU A 131 1.40 6.87 -4.77
CA GLU A 131 1.86 7.62 -3.59
C GLU A 131 0.80 8.64 -3.15
N MET A 132 0.25 9.43 -4.07
CA MET A 132 -0.84 10.38 -3.77
C MET A 132 -2.10 9.66 -3.26
N GLN A 133 -2.49 8.55 -3.87
CA GLN A 133 -3.62 7.74 -3.39
C GLN A 133 -3.37 7.14 -2.01
N LEU A 134 -2.11 6.87 -1.64
CA LEU A 134 -1.78 6.46 -0.28
C LEU A 134 -1.91 7.62 0.70
N LEU A 135 -1.42 8.81 0.35
CA LEU A 135 -1.60 10.01 1.17
C LEU A 135 -3.09 10.30 1.44
N SER A 136 -3.92 10.26 0.40
CA SER A 136 -5.38 10.40 0.52
C SER A 136 -5.98 9.41 1.52
N ARG A 137 -5.60 8.13 1.43
CA ARG A 137 -6.06 7.09 2.37
C ARG A 137 -5.56 7.31 3.79
N LEU A 138 -4.31 7.74 3.96
CA LEU A 138 -3.73 8.06 5.26
C LEU A 138 -4.49 9.21 5.93
N LEU A 139 -4.79 10.28 5.21
CA LEU A 139 -5.53 11.44 5.74
C LEU A 139 -6.95 11.07 6.14
N ARG A 140 -7.66 10.29 5.31
CA ARG A 140 -9.00 9.79 5.65
C ARG A 140 -8.99 8.89 6.89
N TRP A 141 -8.02 7.99 6.99
CA TRP A 141 -7.83 7.14 8.16
C TRP A 141 -7.52 7.97 9.41
N ALA A 142 -6.62 8.94 9.32
CA ALA A 142 -6.26 9.83 10.44
C ALA A 142 -7.47 10.64 10.94
N LYS A 143 -8.31 11.11 10.02
CA LYS A 143 -9.56 11.80 10.34
C LYS A 143 -10.57 10.86 11.02
N ALA A 144 -10.84 9.71 10.40
CA ALA A 144 -11.92 8.81 10.81
C ALA A 144 -11.59 7.99 12.07
N GLU A 145 -10.38 7.44 12.16
CA GLU A 145 -10.01 6.47 13.19
C GLU A 145 -9.12 7.08 14.29
N LYS A 146 -8.35 8.12 13.97
CA LYS A 146 -7.49 8.81 14.97
C LYS A 146 -8.07 10.12 15.49
N GLY A 147 -9.22 10.56 14.96
CA GLY A 147 -9.86 11.82 15.36
C GLY A 147 -8.98 13.05 15.10
N ILE A 148 -8.01 12.96 14.20
CA ILE A 148 -7.11 14.07 13.89
C ILE A 148 -7.84 15.03 12.95
N LYS A 149 -7.84 16.32 13.29
CA LYS A 149 -8.48 17.36 12.49
C LYS A 149 -7.69 17.63 11.21
N CYS A 150 -7.94 16.86 10.16
CA CYS A 150 -7.37 17.05 8.83
C CYS A 150 -8.42 16.77 7.74
N GLU A 151 -8.17 17.22 6.52
CA GLU A 151 -9.01 16.94 5.35
C GLU A 151 -8.24 16.19 4.27
N ASP A 152 -8.96 15.51 3.36
CA ASP A 152 -8.34 14.86 2.21
C ASP A 152 -8.00 15.89 1.11
N VAL A 153 -6.86 16.55 1.29
CA VAL A 153 -6.35 17.57 0.36
C VAL A 153 -5.82 17.00 -0.96
N VAL A 154 -5.81 15.67 -1.13
CA VAL A 154 -5.40 15.02 -2.38
C VAL A 154 -6.56 14.95 -3.37
N GLN A 155 -7.79 14.75 -2.89
CA GLN A 155 -8.97 14.64 -3.77
C GLN A 155 -9.14 15.76 -4.80
N PRO A 156 -8.99 17.06 -4.44
CA PRO A 156 -9.13 18.14 -5.41
C PRO A 156 -7.95 18.23 -6.40
N VAL A 157 -6.85 17.52 -6.16
CA VAL A 157 -5.65 17.57 -6.99
C VAL A 157 -5.74 16.52 -8.11
N LYS A 158 -5.59 16.97 -9.36
CA LYS A 158 -5.54 16.07 -10.52
C LYS A 158 -4.41 15.05 -10.38
N LEU A 159 -4.77 13.77 -10.29
CA LEU A 159 -3.81 12.68 -10.27
C LEU A 159 -3.20 12.44 -11.67
N PRO A 160 -1.95 11.96 -11.76
CA PRO A 160 -1.39 11.45 -13.01
C PRO A 160 -2.28 10.35 -13.61
N PRO A 161 -2.30 10.18 -14.94
CA PRO A 161 -3.07 9.11 -15.57
C PRO A 161 -2.60 7.73 -15.06
N PRO A 162 -3.51 6.73 -15.00
CA PRO A 162 -3.12 5.36 -14.71
C PRO A 162 -2.09 4.88 -15.75
N GLY A 163 -1.16 4.04 -15.32
CA GLY A 163 -0.22 3.39 -16.25
C GLY A 163 -0.95 2.44 -17.19
N LYS A 164 -0.40 2.22 -18.38
CA LYS A 164 -0.94 1.21 -19.30
C LYS A 164 -0.86 -0.19 -18.67
N PRO A 165 -1.90 -1.02 -18.78
CA PRO A 165 -1.83 -2.41 -18.36
C PRO A 165 -0.75 -3.14 -19.16
N ARG A 166 -0.09 -4.10 -18.53
CA ARG A 166 0.82 -5.01 -19.24
C ARG A 166 -0.01 -6.15 -19.81
N GLU A 167 0.02 -6.31 -21.12
CA GLU A 167 -0.82 -7.29 -21.84
C GLU A 167 0.00 -8.36 -22.54
N LYS A 168 1.34 -8.26 -22.52
CA LYS A 168 2.21 -9.23 -23.18
C LYS A 168 1.97 -10.66 -22.67
N ILE A 169 1.67 -11.54 -23.61
CA ILE A 169 1.63 -12.99 -23.45
C ILE A 169 3.03 -13.54 -23.71
N ILE A 170 3.44 -14.53 -22.91
CA ILE A 170 4.73 -15.20 -23.06
C ILE A 170 4.55 -16.35 -24.03
N GLU A 171 5.21 -16.27 -25.18
CA GLU A 171 5.12 -17.30 -26.22
C GLU A 171 5.79 -18.61 -25.80
N PRO A 172 5.43 -19.78 -26.38
CA PRO A 172 6.01 -21.07 -26.01
C PRO A 172 7.54 -21.11 -26.09
N LEU A 173 8.13 -20.46 -27.11
CA LEU A 173 9.58 -20.36 -27.26
C LEU A 173 10.20 -19.46 -26.20
N GLU A 174 9.60 -18.30 -25.92
CA GLU A 174 10.05 -17.37 -24.87
C GLU A 174 9.99 -18.05 -23.48
N TYR A 175 8.94 -18.84 -23.24
CA TYR A 175 8.79 -19.64 -22.02
C TYR A 175 9.90 -20.68 -21.89
N LYS A 176 10.22 -21.42 -22.96
CA LYS A 176 11.34 -22.38 -22.98
C LYS A 176 12.67 -21.68 -22.67
N MET A 177 12.98 -20.60 -23.38
CA MET A 177 14.19 -19.80 -23.15
C MET A 177 14.27 -19.28 -21.71
N LEU A 178 13.13 -18.88 -21.12
CA LEU A 178 13.06 -18.43 -19.73
C LEU A 178 13.41 -19.58 -18.76
N LEU A 179 12.88 -20.78 -18.99
CA LEU A 179 13.15 -21.97 -18.17
C LEU A 179 14.61 -22.45 -18.26
N ASP A 180 15.30 -22.13 -19.36
CA ASP A 180 16.71 -22.51 -19.57
C ASP A 180 17.66 -21.58 -18.80
N VAL A 181 17.30 -20.29 -18.64
CA VAL A 181 18.18 -19.30 -17.96
C VAL A 181 17.83 -19.03 -16.50
N ILE A 182 16.63 -19.41 -16.05
CA ILE A 182 16.18 -19.17 -14.69
C ILE A 182 16.85 -20.14 -13.71
N SER A 183 17.07 -19.68 -12.48
CA SER A 183 17.65 -20.52 -11.42
C SER A 183 16.85 -21.82 -11.25
N PRO A 184 17.50 -23.00 -11.15
CA PRO A 184 16.84 -24.28 -10.93
C PRO A 184 15.91 -24.27 -9.71
N ARG A 185 16.22 -23.48 -8.69
CA ARG A 185 15.39 -23.33 -7.47
C ARG A 185 14.07 -22.58 -7.69
N ILE A 186 14.03 -21.68 -8.67
CA ILE A 186 12.84 -20.86 -8.99
C ILE A 186 12.09 -21.44 -10.20
N LYS A 187 12.75 -22.26 -11.02
CA LYS A 187 12.17 -22.92 -12.20
C LYS A 187 10.82 -23.61 -11.90
N PRO A 188 10.65 -24.41 -10.83
CA PRO A 188 9.36 -25.02 -10.52
C PRO A 188 8.24 -24.02 -10.22
N ILE A 189 8.57 -22.87 -9.61
CA ILE A 189 7.61 -21.80 -9.29
C ILE A 189 7.08 -21.16 -10.58
N VAL A 190 7.96 -20.94 -11.57
CA VAL A 190 7.58 -20.45 -12.89
C VAL A 190 6.72 -21.46 -13.65
N MET A 191 7.09 -22.75 -13.58
CA MET A 191 6.32 -23.82 -14.22
C MET A 191 4.91 -23.92 -13.64
N LEU A 192 4.77 -23.91 -12.31
CA LEU A 192 3.45 -23.90 -11.68
C LEU A 192 2.65 -22.67 -12.07
N ALA A 193 3.23 -21.47 -12.06
CA ALA A 193 2.53 -20.25 -12.45
C ALA A 193 2.00 -20.29 -13.89
N TYR A 194 2.78 -20.88 -14.81
CA TYR A 194 2.43 -21.05 -16.21
C TYR A 194 1.34 -22.10 -16.46
N GLU A 195 1.25 -23.11 -15.59
CA GLU A 195 0.29 -24.21 -15.72
C GLU A 195 -1.00 -24.01 -14.92
N THR A 196 -0.98 -23.32 -13.78
CA THR A 196 -2.16 -23.25 -12.88
C THR A 196 -2.83 -21.88 -12.86
N ALA A 197 -2.21 -20.87 -13.49
CA ALA A 197 -2.61 -19.48 -13.40
C ALA A 197 -2.68 -18.93 -11.96
N MET A 198 -2.13 -19.60 -10.94
CA MET A 198 -2.21 -19.16 -9.54
C MET A 198 -1.53 -17.80 -9.30
N ARG A 199 -1.96 -17.08 -8.27
CA ARG A 199 -1.23 -15.89 -7.82
C ARG A 199 0.09 -16.31 -7.20
N ARG A 200 1.14 -15.49 -7.34
CA ARG A 200 2.46 -15.78 -6.75
C ARG A 200 2.40 -16.13 -5.26
N GLY A 201 1.67 -15.34 -4.47
CA GLY A 201 1.51 -15.62 -3.04
C GLY A 201 0.82 -16.95 -2.75
N GLU A 202 -0.15 -17.35 -3.59
CA GLU A 202 -0.82 -18.66 -3.49
C GLU A 202 0.17 -19.80 -3.78
N ILE A 203 1.02 -19.64 -4.79
CA ILE A 203 2.06 -20.63 -5.13
C ILE A 203 3.05 -20.78 -3.98
N LEU A 204 3.52 -19.66 -3.43
CA LEU A 204 4.50 -19.65 -2.35
C LEU A 204 3.94 -20.18 -1.02
N SER A 205 2.62 -20.23 -0.85
CA SER A 205 1.99 -20.82 0.33
C SER A 205 1.69 -22.32 0.21
N VAL A 206 1.93 -22.95 -0.95
CA VAL A 206 1.59 -24.38 -1.16
C VAL A 206 2.43 -25.27 -0.25
N ARG A 207 1.74 -26.26 0.34
CA ARG A 207 2.29 -27.33 1.17
C ARG A 207 1.83 -28.68 0.61
N PRO A 208 2.56 -29.80 0.84
CA PRO A 208 2.16 -31.10 0.33
C PRO A 208 0.74 -31.52 0.72
N ASN A 209 0.30 -31.23 1.96
CA ASN A 209 -1.05 -31.56 2.42
C ASN A 209 -2.19 -30.81 1.71
N MET A 210 -1.88 -29.76 0.96
CA MET A 210 -2.85 -29.03 0.13
C MET A 210 -3.08 -29.72 -1.22
N VAL A 211 -2.24 -30.68 -1.62
CA VAL A 211 -2.30 -31.31 -2.95
C VAL A 211 -3.07 -32.62 -2.87
N ASN A 212 -4.21 -32.68 -3.55
CA ASN A 212 -4.95 -33.92 -3.74
C ASN A 212 -4.58 -34.53 -5.10
N PHE A 213 -3.68 -35.51 -5.09
CA PHE A 213 -3.22 -36.17 -6.32
C PHE A 213 -4.29 -37.02 -7.02
N ARG A 214 -5.29 -37.50 -6.29
CA ARG A 214 -6.41 -38.28 -6.85
C ARG A 214 -7.37 -37.40 -7.62
N LEU A 215 -7.80 -36.30 -7.01
CA LEU A 215 -8.69 -35.31 -7.62
C LEU A 215 -7.95 -34.34 -8.57
N ARG A 216 -6.61 -34.34 -8.54
CA ARG A 216 -5.74 -33.46 -9.32
C ARG A 216 -6.02 -31.98 -9.05
N VAL A 217 -6.10 -31.62 -7.78
CA VAL A 217 -6.33 -30.24 -7.35
C VAL A 217 -5.35 -29.81 -6.25
N ILE A 218 -5.06 -28.51 -6.17
CA ILE A 218 -4.51 -27.86 -4.97
C ILE A 218 -5.67 -27.18 -4.23
N HIS A 219 -5.88 -27.56 -2.98
CA HIS A 219 -6.85 -26.93 -2.10
C HIS A 219 -6.22 -25.71 -1.40
N LEU A 220 -6.65 -24.50 -1.77
CA LEU A 220 -6.21 -23.26 -1.13
C LEU A 220 -7.19 -22.90 -0.02
N THR A 221 -6.75 -23.01 1.23
CA THR A 221 -7.60 -22.81 2.42
C THR A 221 -7.91 -21.35 2.71
N GLU A 222 -6.96 -20.44 2.51
CA GLU A 222 -7.18 -18.99 2.62
C GLU A 222 -6.37 -18.24 1.57
N THR A 223 -7.05 -17.76 0.52
CA THR A 223 -6.44 -16.82 -0.42
C THR A 223 -6.63 -15.38 0.08
N LYS A 224 -5.85 -14.43 -0.47
CA LYS A 224 -5.85 -12.97 -0.17
C LYS A 224 -7.24 -12.29 -0.13
N ASN A 225 -8.29 -12.99 -0.55
CA ASN A 225 -9.66 -12.52 -0.73
C ASN A 225 -10.73 -13.32 0.05
N GLY A 226 -10.35 -14.21 0.97
CA GLY A 226 -11.25 -14.78 1.99
C GLY A 226 -12.11 -15.98 1.57
N GLU A 227 -11.86 -16.58 0.40
CA GLU A 227 -12.59 -17.79 -0.03
C GLU A 227 -11.58 -18.90 -0.33
N SER A 228 -11.87 -20.08 0.22
CA SER A 228 -11.17 -21.31 -0.16
C SER A 228 -11.54 -21.68 -1.59
N ARG A 229 -10.58 -22.26 -2.33
CA ARG A 229 -10.84 -22.73 -3.69
C ARG A 229 -9.91 -23.86 -4.06
N ASP A 230 -10.41 -24.72 -4.95
CA ASP A 230 -9.61 -25.74 -5.60
C ASP A 230 -9.04 -25.22 -6.91
N VAL A 231 -7.74 -25.43 -7.12
CA VAL A 231 -7.07 -25.13 -8.37
C VAL A 231 -6.81 -26.44 -9.11
N PRO A 232 -7.41 -26.67 -10.29
CA PRO A 232 -7.16 -27.88 -11.06
C PRO A 232 -5.73 -27.92 -11.60
N LEU A 233 -5.17 -29.12 -11.66
CA LEU A 233 -3.80 -29.38 -12.09
C LEU A 233 -3.77 -30.00 -13.49
N SER A 234 -2.98 -29.41 -14.38
CA SER A 234 -2.59 -30.08 -15.63
C SER A 234 -1.71 -31.30 -15.33
N SER A 235 -1.57 -32.22 -16.29
CA SER A 235 -0.67 -33.38 -16.15
C SER A 235 0.77 -32.96 -15.84
N MET A 236 1.24 -31.85 -16.42
CA MET A 236 2.56 -31.28 -16.16
C MET A 236 2.70 -30.75 -14.74
N ALA A 237 1.72 -29.97 -14.27
CA ALA A 237 1.71 -29.46 -12.90
C ALA A 237 1.63 -30.61 -11.86
N LEU A 238 0.84 -31.64 -12.16
CA LEU A 238 0.72 -32.83 -11.32
C LEU A 238 2.04 -33.60 -11.21
N SER A 239 2.74 -33.83 -12.32
CA SER A 239 4.04 -34.50 -12.32
C SER A 239 5.07 -33.71 -11.49
N LEU A 240 5.14 -32.40 -11.73
CA LEU A 240 6.03 -31.52 -10.99
C LEU A 240 5.75 -31.55 -9.48
N LEU A 241 4.47 -31.53 -9.08
CA LEU A 241 4.11 -31.57 -7.66
C LEU A 241 4.40 -32.93 -7.02
N LYS A 242 4.27 -34.04 -7.76
CA LYS A 242 4.66 -35.37 -7.24
C LYS A 242 6.13 -35.38 -6.86
N GLU A 243 7.00 -34.93 -7.77
CA GLU A 243 8.44 -34.83 -7.53
C GLU A 243 8.77 -33.87 -6.38
N LEU A 244 8.09 -32.72 -6.29
CA LEU A 244 8.38 -31.72 -5.26
C LEU A 244 7.89 -32.10 -3.86
N CYS A 245 6.83 -32.91 -3.78
CA CYS A 245 6.25 -33.37 -2.52
C CYS A 245 6.94 -34.64 -1.99
N ASP A 246 7.65 -35.39 -2.85
CA ASP A 246 8.31 -36.62 -2.46
C ASP A 246 9.32 -36.37 -1.31
N GLY A 247 9.23 -37.21 -0.28
CA GLY A 247 10.04 -37.12 0.93
C GLY A 247 9.84 -35.87 1.81
N LYS A 248 8.82 -35.01 1.56
CA LYS A 248 8.56 -33.80 2.37
C LYS A 248 7.44 -33.99 3.39
N ASP A 249 7.58 -33.30 4.52
CA ASP A 249 6.52 -33.22 5.52
C ASP A 249 5.27 -32.51 4.97
N GLY A 250 4.10 -32.99 5.37
CA GLY A 250 2.80 -32.51 4.91
C GLY A 250 2.59 -31.02 5.11
N ASN A 251 3.14 -30.47 6.19
CA ASN A 251 3.04 -29.05 6.55
C ASN A 251 4.25 -28.25 6.10
N GLN A 252 5.24 -28.80 5.41
CA GLN A 252 6.38 -28.01 4.95
C GLN A 252 5.99 -27.11 3.76
N LEU A 253 6.48 -25.87 3.72
CA LEU A 253 6.35 -25.04 2.52
C LEU A 253 7.15 -25.66 1.38
N LEU A 254 6.50 -25.88 0.23
CA LEU A 254 7.20 -26.35 -0.97
C LEU A 254 8.22 -25.31 -1.47
N PHE A 255 7.92 -24.02 -1.27
CA PHE A 255 8.71 -22.90 -1.76
C PHE A 255 8.96 -21.87 -0.64
N PRO A 256 10.01 -22.04 0.19
CA PRO A 256 10.32 -21.14 1.29
C PRO A 256 11.00 -19.84 0.81
N TYR A 257 10.35 -19.12 -0.11
CA TYR A 257 10.84 -17.85 -0.65
C TYR A 257 9.85 -16.72 -0.40
N VAL A 258 10.38 -15.51 -0.23
CA VAL A 258 9.57 -14.31 -0.22
C VAL A 258 9.22 -13.85 -1.64
N ASP A 259 8.08 -13.19 -1.75
CA ASP A 259 7.51 -12.63 -2.99
C ASP A 259 8.52 -11.83 -3.84
N TYR A 260 9.36 -11.03 -3.18
CA TYR A 260 10.36 -10.20 -3.82
C TYR A 260 11.43 -11.04 -4.53
N THR A 261 11.91 -12.11 -3.89
CA THR A 261 12.96 -12.99 -4.44
C THR A 261 12.54 -13.60 -5.77
N VAL A 262 11.32 -14.15 -5.84
CA VAL A 262 10.77 -14.73 -7.08
C VAL A 262 10.62 -13.65 -8.15
N SER A 263 10.12 -12.47 -7.79
CA SER A 263 9.96 -11.34 -8.72
C SER A 263 11.29 -10.91 -9.34
N GLN A 264 12.34 -10.82 -8.51
CA GLN A 264 13.66 -10.44 -8.96
C GLN A 264 14.31 -11.52 -9.82
N ALA A 265 14.21 -12.79 -9.41
CA ALA A 265 14.73 -13.91 -10.18
C ALA A 265 14.12 -13.95 -11.58
N PHE A 266 12.79 -13.84 -11.67
CA PHE A 266 12.09 -13.77 -12.96
C PHE A 266 12.53 -12.55 -13.78
N ARG A 267 12.60 -11.35 -13.19
CA ARG A 267 13.02 -10.14 -13.90
C ARG A 267 14.44 -10.27 -14.46
N ARG A 268 15.37 -10.83 -13.68
CA ARG A 268 16.76 -11.07 -14.11
C ARG A 268 16.80 -12.08 -15.26
N ALA A 269 16.03 -13.17 -15.18
CA ALA A 269 15.92 -14.16 -16.24
C ALA A 269 15.35 -13.54 -17.53
N ALA A 270 14.23 -12.83 -17.44
CA ALA A 270 13.63 -12.11 -18.59
C ALA A 270 14.62 -11.11 -19.22
N LYS A 271 15.39 -10.37 -18.40
CA LYS A 271 16.42 -9.45 -18.91
C LYS A 271 17.52 -10.18 -19.69
N ARG A 272 17.97 -11.36 -19.25
CA ARG A 272 19.02 -12.14 -19.94
C ARG A 272 18.60 -12.55 -21.35
N ILE A 273 17.34 -12.93 -21.54
CA ILE A 273 16.78 -13.31 -22.84
C ILE A 273 16.17 -12.13 -23.61
N LYS A 274 16.40 -10.90 -23.16
CA LYS A 274 15.86 -9.66 -23.77
C LYS A 274 14.33 -9.64 -23.87
N LEU A 275 13.64 -10.33 -22.96
CA LEU A 275 12.19 -10.35 -22.88
C LEU A 275 11.68 -9.09 -22.15
N SER A 276 11.16 -8.14 -22.92
CA SER A 276 10.61 -6.87 -22.42
C SER A 276 9.12 -6.96 -22.08
N ASP A 277 8.63 -5.97 -21.33
CA ASP A 277 7.23 -5.81 -20.90
C ASP A 277 6.57 -7.00 -20.17
N VAL A 278 7.38 -7.86 -19.57
CA VAL A 278 6.89 -8.98 -18.74
C VAL A 278 7.24 -8.81 -17.27
N CYS A 279 6.43 -9.43 -16.43
CA CYS A 279 6.75 -9.66 -15.03
C CYS A 279 6.28 -11.06 -14.63
N PHE A 280 6.60 -11.49 -13.41
CA PHE A 280 6.16 -12.81 -12.95
C PHE A 280 4.64 -13.02 -13.09
N HIS A 281 3.84 -11.96 -12.91
CA HIS A 281 2.38 -12.04 -13.08
C HIS A 281 1.93 -12.22 -14.53
N SER A 282 2.78 -11.92 -15.52
CA SER A 282 2.52 -12.21 -16.94
C SER A 282 2.34 -13.71 -17.20
N LEU A 283 2.95 -14.59 -16.39
CA LEU A 283 2.72 -16.04 -16.47
C LEU A 283 1.27 -16.42 -16.20
N ARG A 284 0.64 -15.76 -15.22
CA ARG A 284 -0.78 -15.97 -14.92
C ARG A 284 -1.67 -15.48 -16.06
N HIS A 285 -1.37 -14.32 -16.65
CA HIS A 285 -2.09 -13.83 -17.82
C HIS A 285 -1.95 -14.80 -18.99
N THR A 286 -0.73 -15.27 -19.25
CA THR A 286 -0.41 -16.26 -20.29
C THR A 286 -1.17 -17.57 -20.07
N ALA A 287 -1.20 -18.09 -18.84
CA ALA A 287 -1.93 -19.31 -18.51
C ALA A 287 -3.43 -19.18 -18.81
N ILE A 288 -4.05 -18.06 -18.42
CA ILE A 288 -5.49 -17.82 -18.68
C ILE A 288 -5.75 -17.72 -20.19
N THR A 289 -4.91 -17.00 -20.93
CA THR A 289 -5.04 -16.90 -22.40
C THR A 289 -4.91 -18.28 -23.05
N ARG A 290 -3.89 -19.06 -22.69
CA ARG A 290 -3.71 -20.43 -23.20
C ARG A 290 -4.92 -21.32 -22.94
N TYR A 291 -5.54 -21.19 -21.77
CA TYR A 291 -6.74 -21.97 -21.45
C TYR A 291 -7.96 -21.49 -22.22
N ALA A 292 -8.11 -20.18 -22.43
CA ALA A 292 -9.17 -19.63 -23.27
C ALA A 292 -9.04 -20.10 -24.73
N GLU A 293 -7.81 -20.11 -25.27
CA GLU A 293 -7.50 -20.61 -26.61
C GLU A 293 -7.75 -22.11 -26.77
N LYS A 294 -7.70 -22.89 -25.67
CA LYS A 294 -8.11 -24.30 -25.62
C LYS A 294 -9.64 -24.48 -25.57
N GLY A 295 -10.41 -23.41 -25.65
CA GLY A 295 -11.88 -23.44 -25.66
C GLY A 295 -12.52 -23.50 -24.28
N LEU A 296 -11.78 -23.25 -23.20
CA LEU A 296 -12.41 -23.20 -21.86
C LEU A 296 -13.32 -21.99 -21.76
N ASN A 297 -14.53 -22.22 -21.27
CA ASN A 297 -15.50 -21.15 -21.07
C ASN A 297 -15.12 -20.27 -19.88
N THR A 298 -15.74 -19.09 -19.79
CA THR A 298 -15.38 -18.08 -18.80
C THR A 298 -15.55 -18.56 -17.35
N ILE A 299 -16.52 -19.45 -17.07
CA ILE A 299 -16.74 -20.03 -15.74
C ILE A 299 -15.60 -20.99 -15.38
N GLN A 300 -15.16 -21.83 -16.31
CA GLN A 300 -14.01 -22.71 -16.12
C GLN A 300 -12.73 -21.88 -15.90
N LEU A 301 -12.51 -20.84 -16.69
CA LEU A 301 -11.38 -19.90 -16.50
C LEU A 301 -11.46 -19.20 -15.14
N GLN A 302 -12.66 -18.88 -14.66
CA GLN A 302 -12.89 -18.31 -13.34
C GLN A 302 -12.50 -19.28 -12.23
N CYS A 303 -12.88 -20.55 -12.35
CA CYS A 303 -12.48 -21.61 -11.42
C CYS A 303 -10.95 -21.74 -11.33
N ILE A 304 -10.27 -21.82 -12.49
CA ILE A 304 -8.81 -21.94 -12.58
C ILE A 304 -8.11 -20.71 -11.98
N SER A 305 -8.54 -19.51 -12.39
CA SER A 305 -7.85 -18.28 -12.04
C SER A 305 -8.25 -17.70 -10.68
N GLY A 306 -9.46 -17.94 -10.18
CA GLY A 306 -9.95 -17.33 -8.94
C GLY A 306 -10.19 -15.82 -9.06
N HIS A 307 -10.74 -15.38 -10.21
CA HIS A 307 -11.27 -14.03 -10.39
C HIS A 307 -12.69 -13.95 -9.80
N LYS A 308 -13.00 -12.91 -9.02
CA LYS A 308 -14.34 -12.76 -8.42
C LYS A 308 -15.42 -12.36 -9.41
N SER A 309 -15.09 -11.53 -10.40
CA SER A 309 -16.04 -11.08 -11.42
C SER A 309 -15.64 -11.57 -12.80
N ILE A 310 -16.65 -11.98 -13.57
CA ILE A 310 -16.53 -12.38 -14.97
C ILE A 310 -15.99 -11.24 -15.84
N GLY A 311 -16.32 -9.98 -15.51
CA GLY A 311 -15.79 -8.81 -16.20
C GLY A 311 -14.26 -8.73 -16.20
N MET A 312 -13.58 -9.27 -15.17
CA MET A 312 -12.11 -9.36 -15.17
C MET A 312 -11.55 -10.37 -16.19
N LEU A 313 -12.38 -11.29 -16.68
CA LEU A 313 -12.04 -12.31 -17.67
C LEU A 313 -12.55 -11.99 -19.07
N ALA A 314 -13.40 -10.98 -19.24
CA ALA A 314 -13.97 -10.59 -20.54
C ALA A 314 -12.90 -10.35 -21.62
N ARG A 315 -11.70 -9.89 -21.23
CA ARG A 315 -10.56 -9.71 -22.13
C ARG A 315 -9.90 -11.00 -22.63
N TYR A 316 -10.26 -12.15 -22.07
CA TYR A 316 -9.77 -13.46 -22.47
C TYR A 316 -10.81 -14.28 -23.22
N SER A 317 -12.09 -13.93 -23.09
CA SER A 317 -13.20 -14.60 -23.76
C SER A 317 -13.38 -14.11 -25.20
N HIS A 318 -12.29 -13.96 -25.95
CA HIS A 318 -12.35 -13.70 -27.38
C HIS A 318 -12.75 -14.99 -28.10
N LEU A 319 -14.03 -15.32 -28.00
CA LEU A 319 -14.65 -16.36 -28.81
C LEU A 319 -14.54 -15.90 -30.27
N LYS A 320 -13.72 -16.61 -31.07
CA LYS A 320 -13.72 -16.41 -32.52
C LYS A 320 -15.06 -16.90 -33.05
N ALA A 321 -15.69 -16.13 -33.92
CA ALA A 321 -16.96 -16.53 -34.55
C ALA A 321 -16.85 -17.91 -35.23
N SER A 322 -15.69 -18.22 -35.82
CA SER A 322 -15.40 -19.55 -36.38
C SER A 322 -15.50 -20.67 -35.34
N SER A 323 -14.95 -20.47 -34.14
CA SER A 323 -15.01 -21.46 -33.06
C SER A 323 -16.42 -21.64 -32.50
N VAL A 324 -17.28 -20.63 -32.63
CA VAL A 324 -18.70 -20.73 -32.29
C VAL A 324 -19.47 -21.46 -33.40
N ALA A 325 -19.15 -21.18 -34.67
CA ALA A 325 -19.74 -21.88 -35.80
C ALA A 325 -19.47 -23.39 -35.77
N ASP A 326 -18.23 -23.82 -35.44
CA ASP A 326 -17.87 -25.23 -35.28
C ASP A 326 -18.71 -25.95 -34.19
N LEU A 327 -19.21 -25.20 -33.20
CA LEU A 327 -20.07 -25.73 -32.13
C LEU A 327 -21.56 -25.76 -32.51
N MET A 328 -21.96 -25.07 -33.58
CA MET A 328 -23.35 -24.95 -34.01
C MET A 328 -23.78 -25.99 -35.04
N GLY A 329 -22.83 -26.73 -35.63
CA GLY A 329 -23.08 -27.74 -36.67
C GLY A 329 -22.70 -27.22 -38.04
#